data_AF-F5XQA9-F1
#
_entry.id   AF-F5XQA9-F1
#
_cell.length_a   1.000
_cell.length_b   1.000
_cell.length_c   1.000
_cell.angle_alpha   90.00
_cell.angle_beta   90.00
_cell.angle_gamma   90.00
#
_symmetry.space_group_name_H-M   'P 1'
#
loop_
_entity.id
_entity.type
_entity.pdbx_description
1 polymer ?
#
loop_
_entity_poly.entity_id
_entity_poly.type
_entity_poly.pdbx_seq_one_letter_code
_entity_poly.pdbx_strand_id
1 'polypeptide(L)'
;MTEDACYEWDDLLGSLRAVIIGVSDALPEQDLTNAWELLEAGEPGIALQNLCTRLYEYDATLDPEVVEQIRRLAIAMSLDPERVLRGLQ
;
A
#
# COMPACT_ATOMS: atom_id res chain seq x y z
N MET A 1 -8.03 21.66 18.59
CA MET A 1 -7.71 20.23 18.39
C MET A 1 -8.71 19.74 17.37
N THR A 2 -8.28 19.63 16.12
CA THR A 2 -9.16 19.29 14.99
C THR A 2 -9.45 17.79 15.02
N GLU A 3 -10.72 17.44 15.26
CA GLU A 3 -11.26 16.08 15.18
C GLU A 3 -11.09 15.44 13.79
N ASP A 4 -10.77 16.23 12.76
CA ASP A 4 -10.56 15.79 11.37
C ASP A 4 -9.32 14.90 11.15
N ALA A 5 -8.25 15.09 11.91
CA ALA A 5 -7.00 14.36 11.64
C ALA A 5 -7.15 12.85 11.91
N CYS A 6 -7.90 12.46 12.94
CA CYS A 6 -8.10 11.04 13.26
C CYS A 6 -8.89 10.29 12.18
N TYR A 7 -9.81 10.98 11.49
CA TYR A 7 -10.60 10.38 10.40
C TYR A 7 -9.75 10.10 9.15
N GLU A 8 -8.85 11.02 8.78
CA GLU A 8 -7.99 10.81 7.60
C GLU A 8 -7.02 9.64 7.78
N TRP A 9 -6.51 9.44 9.00
CA TRP A 9 -5.59 8.32 9.28
C TRP A 9 -6.29 6.96 9.32
N ASP A 10 -7.50 6.87 9.86
CA ASP A 10 -8.28 5.62 9.85
C ASP A 10 -8.69 5.22 8.43
N ASP A 11 -9.10 6.18 7.60
CA ASP A 11 -9.43 5.95 6.18
C ASP A 11 -8.20 5.53 5.38
N LEU A 12 -7.03 6.11 5.67
CA LEU A 12 -5.75 5.76 5.03
C LEU A 12 -5.31 4.33 5.40
N LEU A 13 -5.37 3.97 6.67
CA LEU A 13 -5.03 2.61 7.11
C LEU A 13 -6.03 1.60 6.55
N GLY A 14 -7.33 1.91 6.56
CA GLY A 14 -8.37 1.09 5.92
C GLY A 14 -8.10 0.86 4.43
N SER A 15 -7.73 1.91 3.71
CA SER A 15 -7.41 1.85 2.29
C SER A 15 -6.16 1.00 2.01
N LEU A 16 -5.11 1.12 2.84
CA LEU A 16 -3.91 0.27 2.70
C LEU A 16 -4.22 -1.21 2.98
N ARG A 17 -5.08 -1.52 3.96
CA ARG A 17 -5.56 -2.89 4.20
C ARG A 17 -6.29 -3.45 2.98
N ALA A 18 -7.16 -2.66 2.37
CA ALA A 18 -7.88 -3.06 1.16
C ALA A 18 -6.91 -3.39 0.01
N VAL A 19 -5.85 -2.60 -0.17
CA VAL A 19 -4.80 -2.88 -1.16
C VAL A 19 -4.06 -4.19 -0.84
N ILE A 20 -3.63 -4.41 0.42
CA ILE A 20 -2.94 -5.66 0.80
C ILE A 20 -3.81 -6.89 0.51
N ILE A 21 -5.11 -6.82 0.78
CA ILE A 21 -6.07 -7.87 0.45
C ILE A 21 -6.22 -8.01 -1.07
N GLY A 22 -6.33 -6.90 -1.80
CA GLY A 22 -6.51 -6.90 -3.25
C GLY A 22 -5.34 -7.49 -4.03
N VAL A 23 -4.15 -7.56 -3.43
CA VAL A 23 -2.94 -8.14 -4.04
C VAL A 23 -2.51 -9.47 -3.42
N SER A 24 -3.30 -10.05 -2.52
CA SER A 24 -2.90 -11.25 -1.76
C SER A 24 -2.57 -12.45 -2.65
N ASP A 25 -3.26 -12.59 -3.77
CA ASP A 25 -3.06 -13.72 -4.69
C ASP A 25 -1.80 -13.54 -5.56
N ALA A 26 -1.22 -12.34 -5.59
CA ALA A 26 -0.05 -12.02 -6.40
C ALA A 26 1.27 -12.14 -5.63
N LEU A 27 1.22 -12.33 -4.31
CA LEU A 27 2.40 -12.35 -3.45
C LEU A 27 2.44 -13.60 -2.56
N PRO A 28 3.63 -14.10 -2.20
CA PRO A 28 3.75 -15.13 -1.17
C PRO A 28 3.27 -14.64 0.19
N GLU A 29 2.80 -15.59 1.02
CA GLU A 29 2.32 -15.33 2.37
C GLU A 29 3.31 -14.51 3.22
N GLN A 30 4.61 -14.81 3.14
CA GLN A 30 5.65 -14.11 3.90
C GLN A 30 5.69 -12.60 3.59
N ASP A 31 5.49 -12.21 2.33
CA ASP A 31 5.51 -10.81 1.92
C ASP A 31 4.25 -10.08 2.39
N LEU A 32 3.11 -10.78 2.42
CA LEU A 32 1.87 -10.27 3.01
C LEU A 32 2.00 -10.10 4.52
N THR A 33 2.56 -11.09 5.23
CA THR A 33 2.82 -11.01 6.67
C THR A 33 3.69 -9.79 7.00
N ASN A 34 4.77 -9.58 6.26
CA ASN A 34 5.63 -8.41 6.45
C ASN A 34 4.86 -7.08 6.27
N ALA A 35 3.97 -7.00 5.27
CA ALA A 35 3.17 -5.80 5.05
C ALA A 35 2.20 -5.54 6.22
N TRP A 36 1.58 -6.60 6.77
CA TRP A 36 0.73 -6.52 7.95
C TRP A 36 1.49 -6.10 9.20
N GLU A 37 2.67 -6.68 9.45
CA GLU A 37 3.51 -6.33 10.60
C GLU A 37 3.92 -4.86 10.58
N LEU A 38 4.29 -4.32 9.41
CA LEU A 38 4.62 -2.90 9.26
C LEU A 38 3.40 -1.99 9.49
N LEU A 39 2.21 -2.43 9.06
CA LEU A 39 0.98 -1.69 9.32
C LEU A 39 0.66 -1.64 10.82
N GLU A 40 0.82 -2.77 11.53
CA GLU A 40 0.61 -2.87 12.97
C GLU A 40 1.66 -2.10 13.79
N ALA A 41 2.89 -2.01 13.27
CA ALA A 41 3.97 -1.21 13.85
C ALA A 41 3.78 0.31 13.67
N GLY A 42 2.75 0.74 12.94
CA GLY A 42 2.52 2.16 12.66
C GLY A 42 3.42 2.74 11.56
N GLU A 43 3.94 1.89 10.66
CA GLU A 43 4.81 2.26 9.55
C GLU A 43 4.14 2.08 8.17
N PRO A 44 2.95 2.67 7.91
CA PRO A 44 2.17 2.39 6.69
C PRO A 44 2.87 2.84 5.39
N GLY A 45 3.68 3.89 5.45
CA GLY A 45 4.48 4.34 4.30
C GLY A 45 5.60 3.36 3.92
N ILE A 46 6.16 2.65 4.89
CA ILE A 46 7.15 1.59 4.66
C ILE A 46 6.45 0.32 4.17
N ALA A 47 5.30 -0.02 4.77
CA ALA A 47 4.45 -1.12 4.31
C ALA A 47 4.10 -0.98 2.82
N LEU A 48 3.63 0.20 2.39
CA LEU A 48 3.27 0.45 0.99
C LEU A 48 4.49 0.34 0.05
N GLN A 49 5.63 0.93 0.41
CA GLN A 49 6.85 0.86 -0.40
C GLN A 49 7.37 -0.57 -0.55
N ASN A 50 7.39 -1.33 0.53
CA ASN A 50 7.79 -2.73 0.50
C ASN A 50 6.83 -3.56 -0.34
N LEU A 51 5.52 -3.37 -0.17
CA LEU A 51 4.49 -4.05 -0.95
C LEU A 51 4.69 -3.80 -2.46
N CYS A 52 4.82 -2.54 -2.89
CA CYS A 52 5.06 -2.20 -4.30
C CYS A 52 6.37 -2.78 -4.84
N THR A 53 7.42 -2.82 -4.02
CA THR A 53 8.69 -3.46 -4.39
C THR A 53 8.51 -4.96 -4.62
N ARG A 54 7.77 -5.65 -3.74
CA ARG A 54 7.48 -7.09 -3.93
C ARG A 54 6.63 -7.31 -5.18
N LEU A 55 5.56 -6.53 -5.38
CA LEU A 55 4.68 -6.65 -6.55
C LEU A 55 5.47 -6.50 -7.86
N TYR A 56 6.44 -5.58 -7.90
CA TYR A 56 7.35 -5.46 -9.03
C TYR A 56 8.26 -6.69 -9.20
N GLU A 57 8.89 -7.16 -8.11
CA GLU A 57 9.81 -8.29 -8.18
C GLU A 57 9.14 -9.61 -8.59
N TYR A 58 7.86 -9.78 -8.28
CA TYR A 58 7.06 -10.94 -8.70
C TYR A 58 6.38 -10.75 -10.07
N ASP A 59 6.59 -9.63 -10.77
CA ASP A 59 5.92 -9.31 -12.04
C ASP A 59 4.39 -9.45 -11.92
N ALA A 60 3.84 -8.96 -10.81
CA ALA A 60 2.44 -9.10 -10.45
C ALA A 60 1.54 -8.34 -11.43
N THR A 61 0.56 -9.03 -12.03
CA THR A 61 -0.49 -8.38 -12.81
C THR A 61 -1.55 -7.80 -11.88
N LEU A 62 -1.75 -6.47 -11.94
CA LEU A 62 -2.67 -5.75 -11.07
C LEU A 62 -3.89 -5.21 -11.83
N ASP A 63 -5.03 -5.21 -11.16
CA ASP A 63 -6.20 -4.48 -11.63
C ASP A 63 -5.89 -2.97 -11.67
N PRO A 64 -6.26 -2.23 -12.74
CA PRO A 64 -6.12 -0.78 -12.80
C PRO A 64 -6.70 -0.03 -11.58
N GLU A 65 -7.77 -0.55 -10.97
CA GLU A 65 -8.34 0.02 -9.76
C GLU A 65 -7.38 -0.08 -8.57
N VAL A 66 -6.69 -1.20 -8.41
CA VAL A 66 -5.66 -1.39 -7.35
C VAL A 66 -4.48 -0.44 -7.57
N VAL A 67 -4.04 -0.28 -8.82
CA VAL A 67 -2.96 0.68 -9.17
C VAL A 67 -3.36 2.11 -8.81
N GLU A 68 -4.60 2.50 -9.08
CA GLU A 68 -5.12 3.82 -8.73
C GLU A 68 -5.25 4.01 -7.21
N GLN A 69 -5.63 2.96 -6.47
CA GLN A 69 -5.64 3.00 -5.00
C GLN A 69 -4.23 3.18 -4.42
N ILE A 70 -3.24 2.44 -4.94
CA ILE A 70 -1.82 2.59 -4.57
C ILE A 70 -1.35 4.03 -4.83
N ARG A 71 -1.71 4.61 -5.98
CA ARG A 71 -1.37 6.00 -6.32
C ARG A 71 -1.92 6.99 -5.29
N ARG A 72 -3.19 6.85 -4.92
CA ARG A 72 -3.85 7.72 -3.93
C ARG A 72 -3.20 7.60 -2.55
N LEU A 73 -2.89 6.38 -2.13
CA LEU A 73 -2.18 6.13 -0.88
C LEU A 73 -0.79 6.77 -0.86
N ALA A 74 -0.03 6.65 -1.96
CA ALA A 74 1.28 7.30 -2.08
C ALA A 74 1.16 8.82 -1.91
N ILE A 75 0.19 9.46 -2.57
CA ILE A 75 -0.07 10.90 -2.44
C ILE A 75 -0.44 11.26 -1.00
N ALA A 76 -1.37 10.53 -0.39
CA ALA A 76 -1.81 10.79 0.98
C ALA A 76 -0.68 10.63 2.02
N MET A 77 0.28 9.73 1.76
CA MET A 77 1.46 9.53 2.58
C MET A 77 2.62 10.47 2.23
N SER A 78 2.42 11.44 1.33
CA SER A 78 3.48 12.34 0.84
C SER A 78 4.67 11.61 0.21
N LEU A 79 4.42 10.44 -0.39
CA LEU A 79 5.37 9.67 -1.19
C LEU A 79 5.27 10.08 -2.67
N ASP A 80 6.35 9.90 -3.41
CA ASP A 80 6.35 10.09 -4.85
C ASP A 80 5.62 8.91 -5.53
N PRO A 81 4.43 9.13 -6.14
CA PRO A 81 3.65 8.05 -6.73
C PRO A 81 4.33 7.45 -7.95
N GLU A 82 5.10 8.24 -8.71
CA GLU A 82 5.83 7.72 -9.87
C GLU A 82 6.95 6.80 -9.43
N ARG A 83 7.61 7.13 -8.31
CA ARG A 83 8.63 6.27 -7.71
C ARG A 83 8.03 4.98 -7.14
N VAL A 84 6.89 5.06 -6.46
CA VAL A 84 6.20 3.89 -5.86
C VAL A 84 5.66 2.95 -6.93
N LEU A 85 5.08 3.50 -8.01
CA LEU A 85 4.51 2.73 -9.12
C LEU A 85 5.57 2.29 -10.14
N ARG A 86 6.84 2.68 -9.96
CA ARG A 86 7.90 2.35 -10.91
C ARG A 86 8.13 0.84 -10.96
N GLY A 87 7.59 0.21 -11.99
CA GLY A 87 7.66 -1.24 -12.19
C GLY A 87 6.31 -1.94 -12.16
N LEU A 88 5.24 -1.27 -11.73
CA LEU A 88 3.88 -1.79 -11.80
C LEU A 88 3.26 -1.32 -13.13
N GLN A 89 3.52 -2.04 -14.24
CA GLN A 89 2.99 -1.75 -15.57
C GLN A 89 2.10 -2.87 -16.10
#